data_AF-A0A0L6UU70-F1
#
_entry.id   AF-A0A0L6UU70-F1
#
_cell.length_a   1.000
_cell.length_b   1.000
_cell.length_c   1.000
_cell.angle_alpha   90.00
_cell.angle_beta   90.00
_cell.angle_gamma   90.00
#
_symmetry.space_group_name_H-M   'P 1'
#
loop_
_entity.id
_entity.type
_entity.pdbx_description
1 polymer ?
#
loop_
_entity_poly.entity_id
_entity_poly.type
_entity_poly.pdbx_seq_one_letter_code
_entity_poly.pdbx_strand_id
1 'polypeptide(L)'
;MLDLGLKPNLWNEVLSSCILALNQIPSHQSKKCPYELFKNSTIPLDFFKPMGNPVAVLSNQRKYKLEPRGNFGRLIGLNAELKSYRVKLDDGKIVNSKSVKFLDFDTKDSVMPDYGRQKTPLTLENL
;
A
#
# COMPACT_ATOMS: atom_id res chain seq x y z
N MET A 1 6.15 -0.95 12.13
CA MET A 1 5.11 -1.87 11.56
C MET A 1 3.96 -2.10 12.54
N LEU A 2 4.23 -2.13 13.86
CA LEU A 2 3.21 -1.96 14.91
C LEU A 2 2.55 -0.56 14.90
N ASP A 3 3.23 0.43 14.33
CA ASP A 3 2.75 1.83 14.23
C ASP A 3 1.50 2.00 13.35
N LEU A 4 1.14 0.99 12.56
CA LEU A 4 -0.05 1.04 11.71
C LEU A 4 -1.35 0.79 12.48
N GLY A 5 -1.29 0.41 13.76
CA GLY A 5 -2.47 0.10 14.59
C GLY A 5 -3.28 -1.09 14.09
N LEU A 6 -2.66 -1.97 13.28
CA LEU A 6 -3.30 -3.15 12.72
C LEU A 6 -3.30 -4.29 13.75
N LYS A 7 -4.46 -4.93 13.92
CA LYS A 7 -4.60 -6.08 14.80
C LYS A 7 -3.81 -7.27 14.23
N PRO A 8 -3.24 -8.16 15.09
CA PRO A 8 -2.49 -9.35 14.66
C PRO A 8 -3.21 -10.25 13.64
N ASN A 9 -4.54 -10.32 13.72
CA ASN A 9 -5.37 -11.12 12.81
C ASN A 9 -5.45 -10.56 11.37
N LEU A 10 -4.90 -9.38 11.09
CA LEU A 10 -4.85 -8.77 9.75
C LEU A 10 -3.49 -8.93 9.07
N TRP A 11 -2.52 -9.58 9.73
CA TRP A 11 -1.16 -9.71 9.21
C TRP A 11 -1.07 -10.53 7.94
N ASN A 12 -1.97 -11.50 7.75
CA ASN A 12 -2.06 -12.30 6.54
C ASN A 12 -2.31 -11.41 5.30
N GLU A 13 -3.11 -10.34 5.43
CA GLU A 13 -3.42 -9.42 4.32
C GLU A 13 -2.20 -8.57 3.93
N VAL A 14 -1.50 -8.07 4.95
CA VAL A 14 -0.29 -7.27 4.76
C VAL A 14 0.81 -8.13 4.13
N LEU A 15 1.02 -9.33 4.67
CA LEU A 15 2.00 -10.28 4.13
C LEU A 15 1.68 -10.65 2.68
N SER A 16 0.41 -10.93 2.36
CA SER A 16 -0.02 -11.24 1.00
C SER A 16 0.24 -10.07 0.05
N SER A 17 0.01 -8.84 0.50
CA SER A 17 0.28 -7.63 -0.29
C SER A 17 1.77 -7.42 -0.54
N CYS A 18 2.61 -7.69 0.46
CA CYS A 18 4.07 -7.67 0.31
C CYS A 18 4.57 -8.72 -0.68
N ILE A 19 4.07 -9.96 -0.56
CA ILE A 19 4.41 -11.05 -1.50
C ILE A 19 3.98 -10.67 -2.92
N LEU A 20 2.79 -10.11 -3.09
CA LEU A 20 2.31 -9.64 -4.39
C LEU A 20 3.23 -8.58 -5.01
N ALA A 21 3.69 -7.62 -4.20
CA ALA A 21 4.61 -6.56 -4.62
C ALA A 21 5.98 -7.13 -5.02
N LEU A 22 6.53 -8.07 -4.24
CA LEU A 22 7.77 -8.77 -4.59
C LEU A 22 7.62 -9.54 -5.90
N ASN A 23 6.47 -10.16 -6.14
CA ASN A 23 6.18 -10.88 -7.39
C ASN A 23 6.04 -9.95 -8.61
N GLN A 24 6.01 -8.62 -8.43
CA GLN A 24 6.08 -7.66 -9.54
C GLN A 24 7.51 -7.32 -9.95
N ILE A 25 8.52 -7.69 -9.16
CA ILE A 25 9.92 -7.37 -9.47
C ILE A 25 10.44 -8.40 -10.49
N PRO A 26 10.96 -7.96 -11.66
CA PRO A 26 11.56 -8.87 -12.63
C PRO A 26 12.79 -9.57 -12.04
N SER A 27 12.97 -10.85 -12.37
CA SER A 27 14.19 -11.57 -12.00
C SER A 27 15.35 -11.20 -12.92
N HIS A 28 16.59 -11.35 -12.46
CA HIS A 28 17.79 -11.08 -13.27
C HIS A 28 17.81 -11.80 -14.64
N GLN A 29 17.13 -12.95 -14.75
CA GLN A 29 17.12 -13.77 -15.97
C GLN A 29 15.94 -13.48 -16.92
N SER A 30 14.98 -12.64 -16.52
CA SER A 30 13.76 -12.39 -17.32
C SER A 30 13.29 -10.95 -17.20
N LYS A 31 12.90 -10.35 -18.33
CA LYS A 31 12.28 -9.02 -18.36
C LYS A 31 10.86 -8.99 -17.77
N LYS A 32 10.22 -10.17 -17.64
CA LYS A 32 8.87 -10.32 -17.08
C LYS A 32 8.94 -10.66 -15.60
N CYS A 33 7.99 -10.15 -14.81
CA CYS A 33 7.91 -10.48 -13.40
C CYS A 33 7.28 -11.86 -13.16
N PRO A 34 7.57 -12.51 -12.02
CA PRO A 34 6.97 -13.80 -11.68
C PRO A 34 5.44 -13.82 -11.76
N TYR A 35 4.78 -12.73 -11.35
CA TYR A 35 3.33 -12.63 -11.41
C TYR A 35 2.80 -12.71 -12.85
N GLU A 36 3.41 -11.98 -13.78
CA GLU A 36 3.02 -11.99 -15.20
C GLU A 36 3.22 -13.36 -15.83
N LEU A 37 4.31 -14.04 -15.51
CA LEU A 37 4.59 -15.38 -16.04
C LEU A 37 3.55 -16.40 -15.56
N PHE A 38 3.08 -16.28 -14.32
CA PHE A 38 2.13 -17.21 -13.74
C PHE A 38 0.67 -16.90 -14.09
N LYS A 39 0.28 -15.63 -14.06
CA LYS A 39 -1.12 -15.18 -14.25
C LYS A 39 -1.41 -14.67 -15.66
N ASN A 40 -0.41 -14.58 -16.54
CA ASN A 40 -0.51 -14.01 -17.88
C ASN A 40 -1.21 -12.64 -17.91
N SER A 41 -1.04 -11.86 -16.83
CA SER A 41 -1.67 -10.55 -16.65
C SER A 41 -0.75 -9.62 -15.88
N THR A 42 -0.81 -8.34 -16.22
CA THR A 42 -0.02 -7.28 -15.58
C THR A 42 -0.89 -6.46 -14.63
N ILE A 43 -0.30 -6.09 -13.50
CA ILE A 43 -0.89 -5.16 -12.54
C ILE A 43 -0.21 -3.79 -12.71
N PRO A 44 -0.95 -2.70 -12.89
CA PRO A 44 -0.36 -1.36 -12.94
C PRO A 44 0.39 -1.04 -11.63
N LEU A 45 1.56 -0.40 -11.70
CA LEU A 45 2.31 0.00 -10.50
C LEU A 45 1.51 0.97 -9.62
N ASP A 46 0.67 1.81 -10.23
CA ASP A 46 -0.21 2.75 -9.51
C ASP A 46 -1.22 2.07 -8.57
N PHE A 47 -1.48 0.77 -8.77
CA PHE A 47 -2.31 -0.04 -7.90
C PHE A 47 -1.67 -0.27 -6.52
N PHE A 48 -0.34 -0.27 -6.44
CA PHE A 48 0.36 -0.50 -5.19
C PHE A 48 0.41 0.81 -4.39
N LYS A 49 -0.30 0.83 -3.26
CA LYS A 49 -0.30 1.95 -2.31
C LYS A 49 0.23 1.49 -0.95
N PRO A 50 0.84 2.38 -0.15
CA PRO A 50 1.34 2.03 1.17
C PRO A 50 0.26 1.42 2.06
N MET A 51 0.59 0.30 2.73
CA MET A 51 -0.33 -0.33 3.68
C MET A 51 -0.61 0.61 4.86
N GLY A 52 -1.87 0.65 5.28
CA GLY A 52 -2.37 1.53 6.34
C GLY A 52 -2.68 2.97 5.92
N ASN A 53 -2.52 3.30 4.64
CA ASN A 53 -2.88 4.61 4.11
C ASN A 53 -4.37 4.92 4.40
N PRO A 54 -4.71 6.09 4.97
CA PRO A 54 -6.10 6.53 5.09
C PRO A 54 -6.78 6.62 3.72
N VAL A 55 -8.00 6.10 3.67
CA VAL A 55 -8.79 6.01 2.46
C VAL A 55 -10.25 6.34 2.73
N ALA A 56 -10.89 6.94 1.72
CA ALA A 56 -12.34 7.07 1.64
C ALA A 56 -12.88 6.09 0.60
N VAL A 57 -13.82 5.24 1.01
CA VAL A 57 -14.49 4.26 0.15
C VAL A 57 -15.89 4.75 -0.17
N LEU A 58 -16.26 4.73 -1.45
CA LEU A 58 -17.64 5.03 -1.86
C LEU A 58 -18.55 3.86 -1.49
N SER A 59 -19.55 4.11 -0.63
CA SER A 59 -20.62 3.16 -0.35
C SER A 59 -21.64 3.16 -1.49
N ASN A 60 -21.92 1.99 -2.04
CA ASN A 60 -22.92 1.81 -3.10
C ASN A 60 -24.34 1.57 -2.54
N GLN A 61 -24.54 1.78 -1.23
CA GLN A 61 -25.86 1.64 -0.61
C GLN A 61 -26.78 2.79 -1.01
N ARG A 62 -28.08 2.49 -1.17
CA ARG A 62 -29.10 3.53 -1.40
C ARG A 62 -29.17 4.41 -0.16
N LYS A 63 -28.75 5.66 -0.32
CA LYS A 63 -28.75 6.69 0.71
C LYS A 63 -29.73 7.80 0.34
N TYR A 64 -30.32 8.44 1.34
CA TYR A 64 -31.23 9.57 1.15
C TYR A 64 -30.48 10.79 0.59
N LYS A 65 -31.23 11.76 0.05
CA LYS A 65 -30.64 13.01 -0.49
C LYS A 65 -29.92 13.73 0.67
N LEU A 66 -28.66 14.12 0.44
CA LEU A 66 -27.73 14.75 1.40
C LEU A 66 -26.97 13.83 2.38
N GLU A 67 -27.20 12.52 2.37
CA GLU A 67 -26.41 11.63 3.21
C GLU A 67 -24.98 11.43 2.68
N PRO A 68 -23.95 11.40 3.56
CA PRO A 68 -22.57 11.18 3.15
C PRO A 68 -22.43 9.78 2.56
N ARG A 69 -21.97 9.69 1.30
CA ARG A 69 -21.79 8.41 0.59
C ARG A 69 -20.43 7.76 0.82
N GLY A 70 -19.47 8.49 1.37
CA GLY A 70 -18.14 7.97 1.68
C GLY A 70 -18.06 7.41 3.10
N ASN A 71 -17.39 6.27 3.25
CA ASN A 71 -16.94 5.76 4.54
C ASN A 71 -15.42 5.86 4.60
N PHE A 72 -14.88 6.27 5.75
CA PHE A 72 -13.45 6.32 5.99
C PHE A 72 -12.91 5.00 6.52
N GLY A 73 -11.64 4.77 6.27
CA GLY A 73 -10.94 3.59 6.73
C GLY A 73 -9.46 3.61 6.36
N ARG A 74 -8.82 2.45 6.50
CA ARG A 74 -7.40 2.26 6.18
C ARG A 74 -7.22 1.09 5.22
N LEU A 75 -6.31 1.27 4.27
CA LEU A 75 -5.90 0.17 3.37
C LEU A 75 -5.24 -0.95 4.18
N ILE A 76 -5.73 -2.17 4.05
CA ILE A 76 -5.15 -3.34 4.75
C ILE A 76 -4.68 -4.44 3.80
N GLY A 77 -5.12 -4.45 2.54
CA GLY A 77 -4.69 -5.44 1.57
C GLY A 77 -5.05 -5.12 0.14
N LEU A 78 -4.43 -5.86 -0.79
CA LEU A 78 -4.61 -5.73 -2.22
C LEU A 78 -5.23 -7.00 -2.80
N ASN A 79 -6.25 -6.86 -3.64
CA ASN A 79 -6.79 -7.94 -4.45
C ASN A 79 -6.37 -7.75 -5.91
N ALA A 80 -5.36 -8.49 -6.32
CA ALA A 80 -4.79 -8.43 -7.66
C ALA A 80 -5.77 -8.86 -8.76
N GLU A 81 -6.54 -9.92 -8.51
CA GLU A 81 -7.43 -10.54 -9.52
C GLU A 81 -8.59 -9.61 -9.88
N LEU A 82 -9.19 -8.99 -8.87
CA LEU A 82 -10.27 -8.04 -9.06
C LEU A 82 -9.76 -6.60 -9.21
N LYS A 83 -8.45 -6.35 -9.13
CA LYS A 83 -7.86 -4.99 -9.09
C LYS A 83 -8.59 -4.08 -8.10
N SER A 84 -8.82 -4.60 -6.90
CA SER A 84 -9.57 -3.91 -5.84
C SER A 84 -8.77 -3.86 -4.54
N TYR A 85 -9.19 -2.97 -3.65
CA TYR A 85 -8.55 -2.74 -2.37
C TYR A 85 -9.38 -3.34 -1.25
N ARG A 86 -8.69 -3.94 -0.29
CA ARG A 86 -9.29 -4.41 0.95
C ARG A 86 -9.05 -3.34 2.01
N VAL A 87 -10.14 -2.77 2.50
CA VAL A 87 -10.15 -1.61 3.39
C VAL A 87 -10.82 -2.00 4.70
N LYS A 88 -10.16 -1.69 5.81
CA LYS A 88 -10.79 -1.73 7.13
C LYS A 88 -11.42 -0.37 7.39
N LEU A 89 -12.73 -0.32 7.43
CA LEU A 89 -13.49 0.87 7.78
C LEU A 89 -13.34 1.19 9.27
N ASP A 90 -13.65 2.43 9.64
CA ASP A 90 -13.56 2.89 11.03
C ASP A 90 -14.58 2.17 11.95
N ASP A 91 -15.68 1.66 11.40
CA ASP A 91 -16.64 0.79 12.10
C ASP A 91 -16.11 -0.64 12.33
N GLY A 92 -14.88 -0.92 11.90
CA GLY A 92 -14.21 -2.20 12.02
C GLY A 92 -14.54 -3.22 10.93
N LYS A 93 -15.50 -2.92 10.04
CA LYS A 93 -15.83 -3.81 8.92
C LYS A 93 -14.73 -3.80 7.88
N ILE A 94 -14.57 -4.94 7.21
CA ILE A 94 -13.63 -5.08 6.10
C ILE A 94 -14.43 -5.12 4.81
N VAL A 95 -14.10 -4.24 3.88
CA VAL A 95 -14.76 -4.13 2.58
C VAL A 95 -13.76 -4.27 1.46
N ASN A 96 -14.18 -4.92 0.37
CA ASN A 96 -13.44 -4.90 -0.90
C ASN A 96 -14.06 -3.84 -1.80
N SER A 97 -13.26 -2.88 -2.29
CA SER A 97 -13.76 -1.83 -3.17
C SER A 97 -12.72 -1.45 -4.23
N LYS A 98 -13.22 -1.19 -5.44
CA LYS A 98 -12.46 -0.54 -6.53
C LYS A 98 -12.51 0.99 -6.42
N SER A 99 -13.61 1.52 -5.88
CA SER A 99 -13.88 2.95 -5.78
C SER A 99 -13.34 3.49 -4.46
N VAL A 100 -12.03 3.72 -4.44
CA VAL A 100 -11.29 4.19 -3.27
C VAL A 100 -10.56 5.48 -3.61
N LYS A 101 -10.69 6.48 -2.73
CA LYS A 101 -9.89 7.70 -2.78
C LYS A 101 -8.87 7.66 -1.65
N PHE A 102 -7.60 7.70 -2.00
CA PHE A 102 -6.52 7.81 -1.04
C PHE A 102 -6.47 9.25 -0.51
N LEU A 103 -6.36 9.38 0.81
CA LEU A 103 -6.24 10.66 1.47
C LEU A 103 -4.76 10.97 1.65
N ASP A 104 -4.39 12.24 1.49
CA ASP A 104 -3.01 12.66 1.66
C ASP A 104 -2.63 12.60 3.14
N PHE A 105 -1.38 12.24 3.41
CA PHE A 105 -0.78 12.43 4.72
C PHE A 105 -0.42 13.91 4.86
N ASP A 106 -0.85 14.56 5.94
CA ASP A 106 -0.37 15.90 6.28
C ASP A 106 1.09 15.75 6.76
N THR A 107 2.04 15.83 5.85
CA THR A 107 3.49 15.62 6.10
C THR A 107 4.12 16.76 6.91
N LYS A 108 3.32 17.66 7.51
CA LYS A 108 3.82 18.91 8.11
C LYS A 108 4.70 18.71 9.35
N ASP A 109 4.67 17.53 9.97
CA ASP A 109 5.44 17.26 11.19
C ASP A 109 6.57 16.23 11.04
N SER A 110 6.78 15.63 9.87
CA SER A 110 7.96 14.78 9.67
C SER A 110 9.13 15.61 9.18
N VAL A 111 9.78 16.33 10.10
CA VAL A 111 11.20 16.64 9.95
C VAL A 111 11.90 15.29 9.88
N MET A 112 12.21 14.83 8.66
CA MET A 112 13.10 13.69 8.47
C MET A 112 14.42 14.04 9.18
N PRO A 113 14.89 13.24 10.15
CA PRO A 113 16.25 13.39 10.62
C PRO A 113 17.16 13.14 9.42
N ASP A 114 18.01 14.11 9.11
CA ASP A 114 19.03 13.99 8.07
C ASP A 114 20.04 12.91 8.50
N TYR A 115 19.81 11.66 8.12
CA TYR A 115 20.81 10.59 8.20
C TYR A 115 21.76 10.69 6.98
N GLY A 116 22.37 11.85 6.81
CA GLY A 116 23.33 12.17 5.77
C GLY A 116 24.76 11.77 6.13
N ARG A 117 25.15 10.55 5.73
CA ARG A 117 26.47 10.15 5.20
C ARG A 117 27.73 10.59 5.98
N GLN A 118 28.32 9.68 6.76
CA GLN A 118 29.72 9.80 7.18
C GLN A 118 30.63 9.92 5.95
N LYS A 119 31.25 11.08 5.75
CA LYS A 119 32.39 11.22 4.83
C LYS A 119 33.61 10.60 5.52
N THR A 120 33.99 9.39 5.12
CA THR A 120 35.37 8.94 5.34
C THR A 120 36.31 9.85 4.53
N PRO A 121 37.30 10.51 5.15
CA PRO A 121 38.35 11.19 4.39
C PRO A 121 39.15 10.12 3.64
N LEU A 122 39.26 10.27 2.31
CA LEU A 122 40.30 9.58 1.55
C LEU A 122 41.63 10.20 1.99
N THR A 123 42.35 9.52 2.88
CA THR A 123 43.78 9.80 3.13
C THR A 123 44.54 9.45 1.86
N LEU A 124 44.99 10.48 1.15
CA LEU A 124 46.09 10.38 0.18
C LEU A 124 47.40 10.31 0.96
N GLU A 125 47.68 9.15 1.55
CA GLU A 125 48.99 8.79 2.09
C GLU A 125 49.14 7.29 1.83
N ASN A 126 49.76 6.95 0.71
CA ASN A 126 50.73 5.87 0.57
C ASN A 126 51.36 5.96 -0.82
N LEU A 127 52.63 6.36 -0.79
CA LEU A 127 53.66 6.18 -1.82
C LEU A 127 53.68 4.75 -2.37
#